data_AF-A0A3M2HZY5-F1
#
_entry.id   AF-A0A3M2HZY5-F1
#
_cell.length_a   1.000
_cell.length_b   1.000
_cell.length_c   1.000
_cell.angle_alpha   90.00
_cell.angle_beta   90.00
_cell.angle_gamma   90.00
#
_symmetry.space_group_name_H-M   'P 1'
#
loop_
_entity.id
_entity.type
_entity.pdbx_description
1 polymer ?
#
loop_
_entity_poly.entity_id
_entity_poly.type
_entity_poly.pdbx_seq_one_letter_code
_entity_poly.pdbx_strand_id
1 'polypeptide(L)'
;MAVPFGESPHTDGDERLLAACSHLAIFFAPVVLPLGLWLWERHKENGSSYLIFQARQALVYQLLFVTVILGLGAMAVALSVWLLGTIFLPAYFMLLAAAMVYGAYAGYQCFRGMEFRYSLVADWMDHLAE
;
A
#
# COMPACT_ATOMS: atom_id res chain seq x y z
N MET A 1 4.65 -7.41 -11.88
CA MET A 1 3.48 -8.22 -12.23
C MET A 1 2.88 -8.68 -10.90
N ALA A 2 1.71 -8.17 -10.50
CA ALA A 2 1.06 -8.68 -9.30
C ALA A 2 0.63 -10.12 -9.61
N VAL A 3 1.24 -11.09 -8.93
CA VAL A 3 0.90 -12.50 -9.11
C VAL A 3 -0.37 -12.76 -8.32
N PRO A 4 -1.52 -13.06 -8.96
CA PRO A 4 -2.72 -13.43 -8.24
C PRO A 4 -2.50 -14.82 -7.64
N PHE A 5 -2.36 -14.89 -6.32
CA PHE A 5 -2.65 -16.15 -5.62
C PHE A 5 -4.18 -16.31 -5.61
N GLY A 6 -4.61 -17.56 -5.84
CA GLY A 6 -6.00 -17.92 -6.15
C GLY A 6 -7.04 -17.44 -5.14
N GLU A 7 -8.32 -17.59 -5.50
CA GLU A 7 -9.45 -17.32 -4.60
C GLU A 7 -9.19 -17.96 -3.23
N SER A 8 -9.10 -17.17 -2.18
CA SER A 8 -8.94 -17.71 -0.83
C SER A 8 -10.25 -18.39 -0.44
N PRO A 9 -10.24 -19.71 -0.15
CA PRO A 9 -11.46 -20.41 0.22
C PRO A 9 -11.87 -19.89 1.60
N HIS A 10 -13.00 -19.17 1.63
CA HIS A 10 -13.63 -18.54 2.80
C HIS A 10 -13.14 -17.14 3.22
N THR A 11 -12.90 -16.20 2.29
CA THR A 11 -12.90 -14.77 2.67
C THR A 11 -14.32 -14.22 2.76
N ASP A 12 -14.73 -13.82 3.97
CA ASP A 12 -15.99 -13.12 4.18
C ASP A 12 -16.03 -11.77 3.42
N GLY A 13 -17.23 -11.32 3.06
CA GLY A 13 -17.41 -10.06 2.31
C GLY A 13 -16.82 -8.86 3.05
N ASP A 14 -16.93 -8.84 4.37
CA ASP A 14 -16.41 -7.78 5.22
C ASP A 14 -14.87 -7.76 5.22
N GLU A 15 -14.22 -8.93 5.24
CA GLU A 15 -12.75 -9.02 5.18
C GLU A 15 -12.20 -8.47 3.87
N ARG A 16 -12.87 -8.78 2.75
CA ARG A 16 -12.52 -8.26 1.41
C ARG A 16 -12.66 -6.75 1.34
N LEU A 17 -13.74 -6.22 1.92
CA LEU A 17 -13.97 -4.78 1.99
C LEU A 17 -12.91 -4.09 2.86
N LEU A 18 -12.61 -4.62 4.05
CA LEU A 18 -11.60 -4.07 4.94
C LEU A 18 -10.20 -4.13 4.32
N ALA A 19 -9.86 -5.23 3.64
CA ALA A 19 -8.62 -5.36 2.89
C ALA A 19 -8.54 -4.32 1.77
N ALA A 20 -9.60 -4.14 0.99
CA ALA A 20 -9.66 -3.11 -0.05
C ALA A 20 -9.48 -1.69 0.53
N CYS A 21 -10.18 -1.38 1.62
CA CYS A 21 -10.06 -0.12 2.33
C CYS A 21 -8.65 0.13 2.85
N SER A 22 -7.94 -0.90 3.31
CA SER A 22 -6.56 -0.78 3.77
C SER A 22 -5.62 -0.23 2.69
N HIS A 23 -5.78 -0.67 1.43
CA HIS A 23 -5.00 -0.17 0.29
C HIS A 23 -5.48 1.20 -0.19
N LEU A 24 -6.80 1.41 -0.25
CA LEU A 24 -7.40 2.70 -0.64
C LEU A 24 -7.13 3.82 0.36
N ALA A 25 -6.70 3.49 1.58
CA ALA A 25 -6.28 4.47 2.56
C ALA A 25 -5.18 5.42 2.05
N ILE A 26 -4.41 5.03 1.02
CA ILE A 26 -3.41 5.89 0.38
C ILE A 26 -3.97 7.25 -0.06
N PHE A 27 -5.27 7.36 -0.34
CA PHE A 27 -5.90 8.59 -0.81
C PHE A 27 -6.31 9.56 0.31
N PHE A 28 -6.54 9.08 1.54
CA PHE A 28 -7.19 9.90 2.58
C PHE A 28 -6.63 9.71 4.00
N ALA A 29 -6.07 8.55 4.31
CA ALA A 29 -5.50 8.24 5.63
C ALA A 29 -4.33 7.26 5.50
N PRO A 30 -3.28 7.58 4.71
CA PRO A 30 -2.16 6.67 4.49
C PRO A 30 -1.51 6.32 5.84
N VAL A 31 -1.05 5.08 5.97
CA VAL A 31 -0.43 4.52 7.19
C VAL A 31 -1.42 4.30 8.33
N VAL A 32 -2.21 5.30 8.71
CA VAL A 32 -3.08 5.25 9.90
C VAL A 32 -4.12 4.12 9.81
N LEU A 33 -4.87 4.08 8.71
CA LEU A 33 -5.93 3.08 8.54
C LEU A 33 -5.37 1.66 8.43
N PRO A 34 -4.38 1.34 7.55
CA PRO A 34 -3.85 -0.03 7.50
C PRO A 34 -3.10 -0.42 8.77
N LEU A 35 -2.45 0.51 9.48
CA LEU A 35 -1.86 0.24 10.79
C LEU A 35 -2.93 -0.15 11.81
N GLY A 36 -4.02 0.62 11.87
CA GLY A 36 -5.14 0.35 12.77
C GLY A 36 -5.78 -1.00 12.50
N LEU A 37 -6.08 -1.31 11.23
CA LEU A 37 -6.64 -2.60 10.84
C LEU A 37 -5.68 -3.76 11.12
N TRP A 38 -4.39 -3.61 10.81
CA TRP A 38 -3.40 -4.66 11.08
C TRP A 38 -3.26 -4.94 12.57
N LEU A 39 -3.15 -3.90 13.41
CA LEU A 39 -3.06 -4.06 14.85
C LEU A 39 -4.35 -4.62 15.44
N TRP A 40 -5.51 -4.14 15.00
CA TRP A 40 -6.80 -4.64 15.49
C TRP A 40 -6.99 -6.12 15.15
N GLU A 41 -6.76 -6.50 13.89
CA GLU A 41 -7.03 -7.86 13.43
C GLU A 41 -6.03 -8.87 13.99
N ARG A 42 -4.73 -8.52 14.06
CA ARG A 42 -3.69 -9.42 14.58
C ARG A 42 -3.82 -9.74 16.07
N HIS A 43 -4.56 -8.91 16.82
CA HIS A 43 -4.75 -9.06 18.26
C HIS A 43 -6.08 -9.76 18.62
N LYS A 44 -6.92 -10.11 17.63
CA LYS A 44 -8.09 -10.98 17.85
C LYS A 44 -7.65 -12.44 18.02
N GLU A 45 -8.34 -13.18 18.89
CA GLU A 45 -8.11 -14.63 19.06
C GLU A 45 -8.36 -15.42 17.76
N ASN A 46 -9.39 -15.02 16.99
CA ASN A 46 -9.75 -15.61 15.69
C ASN A 46 -9.58 -14.60 14.54
N GLY A 47 -8.45 -13.88 14.51
CA GLY A 47 -8.18 -12.87 13.47
C GLY A 47 -7.99 -13.47 12.08
N SER A 48 -8.48 -12.77 11.04
CA SER A 48 -8.32 -13.21 9.65
C SER A 48 -6.88 -13.06 9.17
N SER A 49 -6.25 -14.18 8.82
CA SER A 49 -4.89 -14.16 8.26
C SER A 49 -4.81 -13.42 6.93
N TYR A 50 -5.87 -13.47 6.13
CA TYR A 50 -5.98 -12.71 4.88
C TYR A 50 -5.97 -11.20 5.15
N LEU A 51 -6.84 -10.72 6.03
CA LEU A 51 -6.90 -9.29 6.35
C LEU A 51 -5.62 -8.80 7.03
N ILE A 52 -5.04 -9.58 7.94
CA ILE A 52 -3.75 -9.27 8.57
C ILE A 52 -2.66 -9.10 7.51
N PHE A 53 -2.60 -10.00 6.53
CA PHE A 53 -1.63 -9.95 5.45
C PHE A 53 -1.81 -8.71 4.57
N GLN A 54 -3.04 -8.45 4.09
CA GLN A 54 -3.33 -7.30 3.21
C GLN A 54 -3.12 -5.96 3.94
N ALA A 55 -3.56 -5.84 5.19
CA ALA A 55 -3.35 -4.64 5.99
C ALA A 55 -1.85 -4.37 6.25
N ARG A 56 -1.06 -5.42 6.52
CA ARG A 56 0.40 -5.28 6.67
C ARG A 56 1.07 -4.87 5.35
N GLN A 57 0.66 -5.45 4.22
CA GLN A 57 1.17 -5.06 2.91
C GLN A 57 0.85 -3.61 2.57
N ALA A 58 -0.40 -3.18 2.78
CA ALA A 58 -0.82 -1.80 2.59
C ALA A 58 -0.04 -0.84 3.49
N LEU A 59 0.19 -1.21 4.76
CA LEU A 59 0.97 -0.42 5.71
C LEU A 59 2.41 -0.19 5.22
N VAL A 60 3.13 -1.26 4.86
CA VAL A 60 4.52 -1.14 4.38
C VAL A 60 4.57 -0.33 3.09
N TYR A 61 3.67 -0.59 2.15
CA TYR A 61 3.60 0.16 0.91
C TYR A 61 3.35 1.66 1.14
N GLN A 62 2.41 2.01 2.02
CA GLN A 62 2.08 3.40 2.31
C GLN A 62 3.16 4.11 3.12
N LEU A 63 3.89 3.41 4.01
CA LEU A 63 5.08 3.96 4.69
C LEU A 63 6.18 4.30 3.68
N LEU A 64 6.47 3.40 2.74
CA LEU A 64 7.43 3.67 1.65
C LEU A 64 6.96 4.84 0.79
N PHE A 65 5.69 4.85 0.37
CA PHE A 65 5.11 5.93 -0.41
C PHE A 65 5.25 7.29 0.29
N VAL A 66 4.80 7.41 1.54
CA VAL A 66 4.89 8.67 2.30
C VAL A 66 6.34 9.12 2.46
N THR A 67 7.24 8.20 2.81
CA THR A 67 8.67 8.52 2.98
C THR A 67 9.30 9.05 1.70
N VAL A 68 9.07 8.36 0.58
CA VAL A 68 9.62 8.76 -0.74
C VAL A 68 9.03 10.09 -1.20
N ILE A 69 7.72 10.27 -1.07
CA ILE A 69 7.03 11.50 -1.49
C ILE A 69 7.47 12.71 -0.66
N LEU A 70 7.56 12.58 0.67
CA LEU A 70 8.05 13.67 1.52
C LEU A 70 9.52 13.99 1.22
N GLY A 71 10.36 12.98 1.03
CA GLY A 71 11.77 13.17 0.70
C GLY A 71 11.99 13.86 -0.65
N LEU A 72 11.36 13.35 -1.71
CA LEU A 72 11.46 13.93 -3.05
C LEU A 72 10.80 15.32 -3.14
N GLY A 73 9.67 15.51 -2.45
CA GLY A 73 8.99 16.80 -2.39
C GLY A 73 9.84 17.87 -1.70
N ALA A 74 10.43 17.54 -0.54
CA ALA A 74 11.34 18.44 0.17
C ALA A 74 12.58 18.79 -0.69
N MET A 75 13.15 17.80 -1.38
CA MET A 75 14.26 18.01 -2.32
C MET A 75 13.86 18.92 -3.49
N ALA A 76 12.69 18.70 -4.09
CA ALA A 76 12.20 19.53 -5.18
C ALA A 76 12.00 21.00 -4.76
N VAL A 77 11.45 21.24 -3.57
CA VAL A 77 11.30 22.59 -2.98
C VAL A 77 12.66 23.23 -2.69
N ALA A 78 13.62 22.49 -2.15
CA ALA A 78 14.96 23.01 -1.91
C ALA A 78 15.67 23.41 -3.21
N LEU A 79 15.49 22.63 -4.29
CA LEU A 79 16.11 22.86 -5.59
C LEU A 79 15.32 23.84 -6.48
N SER A 80 14.06 24.16 -6.17
CA SER A 80 13.25 25.07 -7.00
C SER A 80 13.78 26.50 -6.97
N VAL A 81 14.55 26.86 -5.93
CA VAL A 81 15.28 28.14 -5.84
C VAL A 81 16.22 28.35 -7.04
N TRP A 82 16.71 27.26 -7.66
CA TRP A 82 17.68 27.29 -8.76
C TRP A 82 17.08 26.87 -10.12
N LEU A 83 15.76 26.97 -10.31
CA LEU A 83 14.99 26.45 -11.47
C LEU A 83 15.05 24.93 -11.69
N LEU A 84 16.09 24.24 -11.22
CA LEU A 84 16.26 22.79 -11.32
C LEU A 84 15.09 22.00 -10.70
N GLY A 85 14.55 22.46 -9.58
CA GLY A 85 13.40 21.81 -8.94
C GLY A 85 12.15 21.74 -9.84
N THR A 86 11.96 22.70 -10.75
CA THR A 86 10.78 22.71 -11.65
C THR A 86 10.83 21.61 -12.72
N ILE A 87 12.04 21.16 -13.11
CA ILE A 87 12.22 20.06 -14.07
C ILE A 87 11.87 18.70 -13.43
N PHE A 88 12.07 18.56 -12.11
CA PHE A 88 11.74 17.33 -11.38
C PHE A 88 10.26 17.23 -10.99
N LEU A 89 9.52 18.33 -11.00
CA LEU A 89 8.11 18.38 -10.61
C LEU A 89 7.22 17.41 -11.42
N PRO A 90 7.30 17.33 -12.77
CA PRO A 90 6.50 16.40 -13.55
C PRO A 90 6.79 14.93 -13.20
N ALA A 91 8.06 14.57 -13.03
CA ALA A 91 8.47 13.22 -12.65
C ALA A 91 7.93 12.84 -11.26
N TYR A 92 7.98 13.78 -10.31
CA TYR A 92 7.41 13.61 -8.98
C TYR A 92 5.90 13.35 -9.02
N PHE A 93 5.14 14.14 -9.79
CA PHE A 93 3.69 13.92 -9.92
C PHE A 93 3.34 12.62 -10.65
N MET A 94 4.13 12.23 -11.64
CA MET A 94 3.96 10.92 -12.30
C MET A 94 4.20 9.77 -11.33
N LEU A 95 5.24 9.85 -10.50
CA LEU A 95 5.51 8.85 -9.47
C LEU A 95 4.37 8.77 -8.44
N LEU A 96 3.88 9.93 -7.97
CA LEU A 96 2.74 10.02 -7.08
C LEU A 96 1.51 9.33 -7.67
N ALA A 97 1.14 9.68 -8.91
CA ALA A 97 0.00 9.11 -9.60
C ALA A 97 0.16 7.60 -9.81
N ALA A 98 1.34 7.14 -10.24
CA ALA A 98 1.62 5.71 -10.44
C ALA A 98 1.46 4.91 -9.13
N ALA A 99 1.95 5.44 -8.02
CA ALA A 99 1.80 4.80 -6.72
C ALA A 99 0.34 4.73 -6.26
N MET A 100 -0.41 5.83 -6.41
CA MET A 100 -1.83 5.86 -6.06
C MET A 100 -2.65 4.90 -6.93
N VAL A 101 -2.36 4.82 -8.23
CA VAL A 101 -2.99 3.85 -9.14
C VAL A 101 -2.67 2.41 -8.72
N TYR A 102 -1.43 2.13 -8.31
CA TYR A 102 -1.06 0.78 -7.89
C TYR A 102 -1.74 0.39 -6.56
N GLY A 103 -1.88 1.32 -5.63
CA GLY A 103 -2.70 1.14 -4.42
C GLY A 103 -4.19 0.94 -4.73
N ALA A 104 -4.76 1.70 -5.66
CA ALA A 104 -6.14 1.51 -6.11
C ALA A 104 -6.34 0.14 -6.77
N TYR A 105 -5.39 -0.29 -7.60
CA TYR A 105 -5.40 -1.60 -8.23
C TYR A 105 -5.34 -2.73 -7.18
N ALA A 106 -4.50 -2.58 -6.15
CA ALA A 106 -4.47 -3.49 -5.01
C ALA A 106 -5.83 -3.59 -4.30
N GLY A 107 -6.43 -2.44 -3.98
CA GLY A 107 -7.76 -2.39 -3.38
C GLY A 107 -8.84 -3.04 -4.22
N TYR A 108 -8.81 -2.83 -5.55
CA TYR A 108 -9.72 -3.48 -6.49
C TYR A 108 -9.55 -5.01 -6.51
N GLN A 109 -8.32 -5.51 -6.46
CA GLN A 109 -8.07 -6.96 -6.40
C GLN A 109 -8.58 -7.57 -5.09
N CYS A 110 -8.34 -6.91 -3.95
CA CYS A 110 -8.85 -7.37 -2.65
C CYS A 110 -10.39 -7.33 -2.59
N PHE A 111 -11.03 -6.31 -3.16
CA PHE A 111 -12.48 -6.24 -3.27
C PHE A 111 -13.06 -7.42 -4.06
N ARG A 112 -12.34 -7.91 -5.08
CA ARG A 112 -12.69 -9.11 -5.84
C ARG A 112 -12.36 -10.44 -5.13
N GLY A 113 -11.81 -10.40 -3.91
CA GLY A 113 -11.46 -11.59 -3.14
C GLY A 113 -10.18 -12.26 -3.62
N MET A 114 -9.38 -11.57 -4.42
CA MET A 114 -8.08 -12.04 -4.86
C MET A 114 -7.03 -11.64 -3.81
N GLU A 115 -6.03 -12.50 -3.63
CA GLU A 115 -4.88 -12.13 -2.82
C GLU A 115 -3.96 -11.22 -3.61
N PHE A 116 -3.86 -9.96 -3.18
CA PHE A 116 -2.92 -9.02 -3.75
C PHE A 116 -1.53 -9.18 -3.12
N ARG A 117 -0.48 -9.08 -3.94
CA ARG A 117 0.91 -8.98 -3.49
C ARG A 117 1.63 -7.86 -4.24
N TYR A 118 2.10 -6.85 -3.51
CA TYR A 118 2.97 -5.82 -4.08
C TYR A 118 4.29 -6.43 -4.54
N SER A 119 4.58 -6.40 -5.84
CA SER A 119 5.81 -7.00 -6.39
C SER A 119 7.10 -6.56 -5.70
N LEU A 120 7.25 -5.27 -5.37
CA LEU A 120 8.47 -4.75 -4.71
C LEU A 120 8.54 -5.03 -3.20
N VAL A 121 7.42 -5.31 -2.55
CA VAL A 121 7.33 -5.47 -1.09
C VAL A 121 7.28 -6.94 -0.70
N ALA A 122 6.63 -7.77 -1.52
CA ALA A 122 6.51 -9.20 -1.32
C ALA A 122 7.88 -9.88 -1.28
N ASP A 123 8.76 -9.58 -2.25
CA ASP A 123 10.10 -10.18 -2.33
C ASP A 123 10.98 -9.83 -1.12
N TRP A 124 10.83 -8.62 -0.58
CA TRP A 124 11.57 -8.18 0.61
C TRP A 124 11.04 -8.80 1.91
N MET A 125 9.72 -9.00 2.01
CA MET A 125 9.11 -9.68 3.16
C MET A 125 9.46 -11.16 3.23
N ASP A 126 9.60 -11.84 2.09
CA ASP A 126 9.96 -13.26 2.03
C ASP A 126 11.41 -13.48 2.56
N HIS A 127 12.33 -12.55 2.32
CA HIS A 127 13.71 -12.60 2.85
C HIS A 127 13.84 -12.33 4.36
N LEU A 128 12.86 -11.69 5.00
CA LEU A 128 12.90 -11.38 6.44
C LEU A 128 12.24 -12.46 7.31
N ALA A 129 11.63 -13.46 6.67
CA ALA A 129 11.00 -14.59 7.33
C ALA A 129 11.90 -15.85 7.36
N GLU A 130 13.07 -15.78 6.73
CA GLU A 130 14.18 -16.76 6.83
C GLU A 130 15.10 -16.43 8.01
#